data_AF-A0A6G2V986-F1
#
_entry.id   AF-A0A6G2V986-F1
#
_cell.length_a   1.000
_cell.length_b   1.000
_cell.length_c   1.000
_cell.angle_alpha   90.00
_cell.angle_beta   90.00
_cell.angle_gamma   90.00
#
_symmetry.space_group_name_H-M   'P 1'
#
loop_
_entity.id
_entity.type
_entity.pdbx_description
1 polymer ?
#
loop_
_entity_poly.entity_id
_entity_poly.type
_entity_poly.pdbx_seq_one_letter_code
_entity_poly.pdbx_strand_id
1 'polypeptide(L)'
;MSVLILALAAGAVVGLALGALGGGGSVLAIPALIYLLGLSPAAATTASLFVVTATSATALYVHARAGHVRWKAGAAFAAAGVVPAAVAGLAAT
;
A
#
# COMPACT_ATOMS: atom_id res chain seq x y z
N MET A 1 -12.28 -20.98 -7.38
CA MET A 1 -13.00 -20.37 -6.24
C MET A 1 -12.12 -20.18 -5.00
N SER A 2 -11.31 -21.18 -4.62
CA SER A 2 -10.50 -21.18 -3.38
C SER A 2 -9.41 -20.11 -3.33
N VAL A 3 -8.74 -19.85 -4.46
CA VAL A 3 -7.64 -18.85 -4.55
C VAL A 3 -8.16 -17.43 -4.35
N LEU A 4 -9.35 -17.12 -4.85
CA LEU A 4 -9.95 -15.79 -4.70
C LEU A 4 -10.25 -15.47 -3.23
N ILE A 5 -10.77 -16.46 -2.49
CA ILE A 5 -11.10 -16.32 -1.07
C ILE A 5 -9.82 -16.13 -0.25
N LEU A 6 -8.76 -16.90 -0.54
CA LEU A 6 -7.44 -16.72 0.07
C LEU A 6 -6.84 -15.35 -0.24
N ALA A 7 -6.96 -14.88 -1.48
CA ALA A 7 -6.48 -13.55 -1.89
C ALA A 7 -7.20 -12.43 -1.15
N LEU A 8 -8.53 -12.52 -1.03
CA LEU A 8 -9.35 -11.54 -0.31
C LEU A 8 -9.07 -11.56 1.19
N ALA A 9 -8.93 -12.75 1.80
CA ALA A 9 -8.63 -12.89 3.22
C ALA A 9 -7.22 -12.37 3.56
N ALA A 10 -6.21 -12.75 2.77
CA ALA A 10 -4.85 -12.25 2.94
C ALA A 10 -4.78 -10.73 2.70
N GLY A 11 -5.44 -10.23 1.65
CA GLY A 11 -5.54 -8.80 1.37
C GLY A 11 -6.24 -8.03 2.48
N ALA A 12 -7.26 -8.60 3.13
CA ALA A 12 -7.96 -7.98 4.27
C ALA A 12 -7.09 -7.95 5.54
N VAL A 13 -6.42 -9.05 5.88
CA VAL A 13 -5.52 -9.13 7.05
C VAL A 13 -4.35 -8.19 6.89
N VAL A 14 -3.73 -8.20 5.71
CA VAL A 14 -2.64 -7.28 5.36
C VAL A 14 -3.18 -5.85 5.40
N GLY A 15 -4.27 -5.53 4.70
CA GLY A 15 -4.88 -4.19 4.72
C GLY A 15 -5.20 -3.67 6.13
N LEU A 16 -5.70 -4.52 7.02
CA LEU A 16 -5.94 -4.19 8.43
C LEU A 16 -4.65 -3.92 9.19
N ALA A 17 -3.65 -4.81 9.08
CA ALA A 17 -2.35 -4.63 9.73
C ALA A 17 -1.65 -3.36 9.24
N LEU A 18 -1.76 -3.05 7.95
CA LEU A 18 -1.14 -1.90 7.31
C LEU A 18 -1.86 -0.59 7.65
N GLY A 19 -3.19 -0.60 7.71
CA GLY A 19 -4.00 0.53 8.15
C GLY A 19 -3.83 0.82 9.65
N ALA A 20 -3.59 -0.22 10.46
CA ALA A 20 -3.36 -0.08 11.90
C ALA A 20 -1.94 0.38 12.25
N LEU A 21 -0.90 -0.10 11.57
CA LEU A 21 0.50 0.32 11.82
C LEU A 21 0.84 1.67 11.17
N GLY A 22 0.09 2.14 10.19
CA GLY A 22 0.19 3.48 9.61
C GLY A 22 1.50 3.81 8.86
N GLY A 23 2.42 2.85 8.69
CA GLY A 23 3.82 3.14 8.31
C GLY A 23 4.36 2.57 6.99
N GLY A 24 3.69 1.64 6.32
CA GLY A 24 4.28 1.04 5.10
C GLY A 24 3.65 -0.27 4.67
N GLY A 25 2.60 -0.15 3.87
CA GLY A 25 1.80 -1.26 3.36
C GLY A 25 2.56 -2.37 2.63
N SER A 26 3.47 -1.94 1.78
CA SER A 26 4.06 -2.73 0.71
C SER A 26 5.08 -3.76 1.20
N VAL A 27 5.73 -3.51 2.35
CA VAL A 27 6.77 -4.40 2.89
C VAL A 27 6.20 -5.77 3.26
N LEU A 28 4.96 -5.83 3.73
CA LEU A 28 4.28 -7.09 4.06
C LEU A 28 3.43 -7.62 2.90
N ALA A 29 2.87 -6.73 2.07
CA ALA A 29 1.99 -7.11 0.97
C ALA A 29 2.70 -7.88 -0.16
N ILE A 30 3.91 -7.48 -0.56
CA ILE A 30 4.64 -8.12 -1.66
C ILE A 30 5.04 -9.57 -1.31
N PRO A 31 5.69 -9.86 -0.16
CA PRO A 31 5.97 -11.23 0.26
C PRO A 31 4.70 -12.07 0.39
N ALA A 32 3.62 -11.50 0.94
CA ALA A 32 2.36 -12.22 1.07
C ALA A 32 1.77 -12.61 -0.30
N LEU A 33 1.79 -11.71 -1.29
CA LEU A 33 1.30 -12.00 -2.63
C LEU A 33 2.16 -13.02 -3.39
N ILE A 34 3.48 -12.99 -3.20
CA ILE A 34 4.40 -13.96 -3.81
C ILE A 34 4.26 -15.33 -3.14
N TYR A 35 4.38 -15.39 -1.81
CA TYR A 35 4.44 -16.65 -1.08
C TYR A 35 3.07 -17.33 -0.90
N LEU A 36 1.96 -16.57 -0.74
CA LEU A 36 0.63 -17.17 -0.58
C LEU A 36 -0.11 -17.35 -1.91
N LEU A 37 0.14 -16.49 -2.89
CA LEU A 37 -0.63 -16.46 -4.15
C LEU A 37 0.15 -16.95 -5.37
N GLY A 38 1.47 -17.20 -5.22
CA GLY A 38 2.32 -17.70 -6.30
C GLY A 38 2.44 -16.74 -7.49
N LEU A 39 2.15 -15.45 -7.29
CA LEU A 39 2.23 -14.45 -8.34
C LEU A 39 3.69 -14.18 -8.71
N SER A 40 3.94 -13.93 -9.99
CA SER A 40 5.25 -13.47 -10.43
C SER A 40 5.60 -12.14 -9.74
N PRO A 41 6.89 -11.85 -9.47
CA PRO A 41 7.29 -10.64 -8.76
C PRO A 41 6.71 -9.37 -9.39
N ALA A 42 6.70 -9.27 -10.73
CA ALA A 42 6.12 -8.14 -11.45
C ALA A 42 4.61 -8.00 -11.22
N ALA A 43 3.85 -9.10 -11.25
CA ALA A 43 2.41 -9.06 -11.00
C ALA A 43 2.09 -8.74 -9.54
N ALA A 44 2.86 -9.28 -8.60
CA ALA A 44 2.72 -9.02 -7.18
C ALA A 44 3.00 -7.54 -6.83
N THR A 45 4.03 -6.93 -7.42
CA THR A 45 4.31 -5.51 -7.25
C THR A 45 3.14 -4.66 -7.70
N THR A 46 2.61 -4.87 -8.91
CA THR A 46 1.48 -4.12 -9.45
C THR A 46 0.22 -4.27 -8.59
N ALA A 47 -0.11 -5.51 -8.17
CA ALA A 47 -1.26 -5.76 -7.30
C ALA A 47 -1.09 -5.09 -5.92
N SER A 48 0.13 -5.13 -5.35
CA SER A 48 0.41 -4.49 -4.06
C SER A 48 0.24 -2.97 -4.12
N LEU A 49 0.61 -2.32 -5.22
CA LEU A 49 0.42 -0.88 -5.40
C LEU A 49 -1.06 -0.53 -5.35
N PHE A 50 -1.91 -1.29 -6.05
CA PHE A 50 -3.35 -1.05 -6.05
C PHE A 50 -3.96 -1.20 -4.65
N VAL A 51 -3.59 -2.27 -3.94
CA VAL A 51 -4.06 -2.54 -2.57
C VAL A 51 -3.59 -1.46 -1.60
N VAL A 52 -2.32 -1.06 -1.66
CA VAL A 52 -1.76 -0.04 -0.77
C VAL A 52 -2.40 1.32 -1.04
N THR A 53 -2.57 1.73 -2.30
CA THR A 53 -3.23 3.00 -2.63
C THR A 53 -4.66 3.04 -2.09
N ALA A 54 -5.45 1.97 -2.28
CA ALA A 54 -6.83 1.91 -1.80
C ALA A 54 -6.92 1.95 -0.26
N THR A 55 -6.08 1.17 0.42
CA THR A 55 -6.07 1.12 1.89
C THR A 55 -5.56 2.42 2.52
N SER A 56 -4.49 3.01 1.98
CA SER A 56 -3.97 4.31 2.42
C SER A 56 -4.97 5.45 2.17
N ALA A 57 -5.68 5.47 1.04
CA ALA A 57 -6.71 6.47 0.77
C ALA A 57 -7.86 6.40 1.80
N THR A 58 -8.30 5.17 2.11
CA THR A 58 -9.36 4.92 3.10
C THR A 58 -8.89 5.33 4.50
N ALA A 59 -7.68 4.95 4.88
CA ALA A 59 -7.09 5.30 6.18
C ALA A 59 -6.92 6.82 6.33
N LEU A 60 -6.42 7.50 5.28
CA LEU A 60 -6.28 8.95 5.26
C LEU A 60 -7.63 9.63 5.42
N TYR A 61 -8.67 9.17 4.71
CA TYR A 61 -10.01 9.73 4.81
C TYR A 61 -10.58 9.62 6.23
N VAL A 62 -10.45 8.45 6.86
CA VAL A 62 -10.92 8.22 8.24
C VAL A 62 -10.17 9.11 9.24
N HIS A 63 -8.84 9.19 9.15
CA HIS A 63 -8.05 10.04 10.05
C HIS A 63 -8.27 11.54 9.80
N ALA A 64 -8.48 11.93 8.54
CA ALA A 64 -8.80 13.30 8.17
C ALA A 64 -10.14 13.73 8.76
N ARG A 65 -11.17 12.86 8.70
CA ARG A 65 -12.46 13.07 9.35
C ARG A 65 -12.34 13.19 10.87
N ALA A 66 -11.44 12.45 11.50
CA ALA A 66 -11.20 12.53 12.94
C ALA A 66 -10.45 13.82 13.36
N GLY A 67 -9.88 14.58 12.42
CA GLY A 67 -9.12 15.81 12.74
C GLY A 67 -7.69 15.58 13.21
N HIS A 68 -7.19 14.34 13.17
CA HIS A 68 -5.84 13.96 13.62
C HIS A 68 -4.76 14.13 12.53
N VAL A 69 -5.09 14.74 11.38
CA VAL A 69 -4.17 14.85 10.23
C VAL A 69 -3.41 16.17 10.26
N ARG A 70 -2.09 16.08 10.38
CA ARG A 70 -1.17 17.21 10.24
C ARG A 70 -0.85 17.45 8.76
N TRP A 71 -1.74 18.11 8.04
CA TRP A 71 -1.66 18.33 6.59
C TRP A 71 -0.32 18.88 6.10
N LYS A 72 0.26 19.87 6.80
CA LYS A 72 1.56 20.46 6.42
C LYS A 72 2.69 19.43 6.47
N ALA A 73 2.78 18.67 7.56
CA ALA A 73 3.81 17.64 7.72
C ALA A 73 3.57 16.46 6.78
N GLY A 74 2.30 16.05 6.61
CA GLY A 74 1.92 14.99 5.67
C GLY A 74 2.22 15.34 4.21
N ALA A 75 1.94 16.57 3.78
CA ALA A 75 2.26 17.04 2.44
C ALA A 75 3.77 17.13 2.19
N ALA A 76 4.54 17.62 3.18
CA ALA A 76 6.00 17.66 3.09
C ALA A 76 6.59 16.24 2.99
N PHE A 77 6.09 15.29 3.79
CA PHE A 77 6.49 13.89 3.73
C PHE A 77 6.12 13.24 2.39
N ALA A 78 4.89 13.48 1.90
CA ALA A 78 4.44 12.98 0.61
C ALA A 78 5.29 13.53 -0.54
N ALA A 79 5.61 14.83 -0.54
CA ALA A 79 6.48 15.42 -1.55
C ALA A 79 7.90 14.82 -1.50
N ALA A 80 8.47 14.67 -0.29
CA ALA A 80 9.79 14.08 -0.11
C ALA A 80 9.87 12.62 -0.56
N GLY A 81 8.77 11.86 -0.50
CA GLY A 81 8.72 10.47 -0.98
C GLY A 81 8.37 10.34 -2.47
N VAL A 82 7.35 11.06 -2.94
CA VAL A 82 6.79 10.94 -4.30
C VAL A 82 7.75 11.50 -5.35
N VAL A 83 8.39 12.64 -5.09
CA VAL A 83 9.26 13.29 -6.08
C VAL A 83 10.47 12.41 -6.44
N PRO A 84 11.26 11.89 -5.48
CA PRO A 84 12.36 10.99 -5.80
C PRO A 84 11.89 9.69 -6.45
N ALA A 85 10.78 9.13 -6.00
CA ALA A 85 10.22 7.90 -6.58
C ALA A 85 9.81 8.08 -8.05
N ALA A 86 9.18 9.21 -8.38
CA ALA A 86 8.80 9.54 -9.75
C ALA A 86 10.02 9.77 -10.65
N VAL A 87 11.01 10.51 -10.16
CA VAL A 87 12.26 10.77 -10.90
C VAL A 87 13.04 9.47 -11.13
N ALA A 88 13.17 8.62 -10.11
CA ALA A 88 13.83 7.33 -10.25
C ALA A 88 13.08 6.40 -11.21
N GLY A 89 11.74 6.40 -11.20
CA GLY A 89 10.93 5.63 -12.15
C GLY A 89 11.11 6.10 -13.60
N LEU A 90 11.14 7.41 -13.82
CA LEU A 90 11.42 8.00 -15.14
C LEU A 90 12.83 7.67 -15.63
N ALA A 91 13.82 7.65 -14.75
CA ALA A 91 15.20 7.31 -15.08
C ALA A 91 15.45 5.80 -15.30
N ALA A 92 14.52 4.95 -14.87
CA ALA A 92 14.59 3.50 -15.02
C ALA A 92 13.94 2.98 -16.32
N THR A 93 13.34 3.87 -17.13
CA THR A 93 12.75 3.58 -18.45
C THR A 93 13.77 3.89 -19.54
#